data_AF-A0A3S4HY02-F1
#
_entry.id   AF-A0A3S4HY02-F1
#
_cell.length_a   1.000
_cell.length_b   1.000
_cell.length_c   1.000
_cell.angle_alpha   90.00
_cell.angle_beta   90.00
_cell.angle_gamma   90.00
#
_symmetry.space_group_name_H-M   'P 1'
#
loop_
_entity.id
_entity.type
_entity.pdbx_description
1 polymer ?
#
loop_
_entity_poly.entity_id
_entity_poly.type
_entity_poly.pdbx_seq_one_letter_code
_entity_poly.pdbx_strand_id
1 'polypeptide(L)'
;MTAFVSAHPQATLQRLHFISFEKFPLTRDDLALAHQHWPELAPWAEQLQAQWPLPLPGCHRLLLDRGRVTLDLWFGDINELTDQLDATLNQTVDAWFLDGFAPAKNPDMWTPNLFNAMARLARPGATLATFTSAGFVRRGLQEAGFYHAKTQRLRT
;
A
#
# COMPACT_ATOMS: atom_id res chain seq x y z
N MET A 1 7.68 8.44 -12.63
CA MET A 1 6.50 8.91 -13.39
C MET A 1 6.85 9.58 -14.72
N THR A 2 7.94 10.35 -14.82
CA THR A 2 8.37 11.00 -16.07
C THR A 2 8.48 10.05 -17.26
N ALA A 3 9.05 8.85 -17.07
CA ALA A 3 9.14 7.83 -18.12
C ALA A 3 7.74 7.34 -18.58
N PHE A 4 6.81 7.10 -17.66
CA PHE A 4 5.44 6.69 -17.98
C PHE A 4 4.69 7.80 -18.73
N VAL A 5 4.74 9.04 -18.24
CA VAL A 5 4.06 10.18 -18.88
C VAL A 5 4.64 10.46 -20.26
N SER A 6 5.97 10.34 -20.42
CA SER A 6 6.63 10.48 -21.71
C SER A 6 6.27 9.35 -22.68
N ALA A 7 6.11 8.11 -22.18
CA ALA A 7 5.72 6.96 -23.00
C ALA A 7 4.22 6.95 -23.33
N HIS A 8 3.39 7.58 -22.50
CA HIS A 8 1.94 7.63 -22.63
C HIS A 8 1.42 9.09 -22.56
N PRO A 9 1.74 9.93 -23.55
CA PRO A 9 1.43 11.36 -23.52
C PRO A 9 -0.08 11.67 -23.54
N GLN A 10 -0.91 10.70 -23.95
CA GLN A 10 -2.37 10.79 -23.97
C GLN A 10 -3.02 10.18 -22.71
N ALA A 11 -2.23 9.72 -21.74
CA ALA A 11 -2.78 9.17 -20.50
C ALA A 11 -3.54 10.26 -19.73
N THR A 12 -4.80 9.98 -19.39
CA THR A 12 -5.60 10.90 -18.57
C THR A 12 -5.23 10.83 -17.09
N LEU A 13 -4.58 9.73 -16.66
CA LEU A 13 -4.04 9.58 -15.31
C LEU A 13 -2.73 10.36 -15.16
N GLN A 14 -2.80 11.46 -14.41
CA GLN A 14 -1.69 12.42 -14.27
C GLN A 14 -1.03 12.40 -12.88
N ARG A 15 -1.66 11.74 -11.89
CA ARG A 15 -1.22 11.72 -10.49
C ARG A 15 -1.38 10.34 -9.88
N LEU A 16 -0.52 10.04 -8.92
CA LEU A 16 -0.60 8.85 -8.08
C LEU A 16 -0.80 9.28 -6.63
N HIS A 17 -1.75 8.66 -5.95
CA HIS A 17 -1.89 8.76 -4.50
C HIS A 17 -1.73 7.36 -3.92
N PHE A 18 -0.72 7.18 -3.08
CA PHE A 18 -0.43 5.93 -2.39
C PHE A 18 -0.70 6.09 -0.90
N ILE A 19 -1.44 5.16 -0.31
CA ILE A 19 -1.73 5.14 1.13
C ILE A 19 -1.17 3.84 1.67
N SER A 20 -0.33 3.92 2.70
CA SER A 20 0.29 2.76 3.34
C SER A 20 0.14 2.82 4.85
N PHE A 21 0.08 1.66 5.50
CA PHE A 21 0.01 1.51 6.94
C PHE A 21 1.23 0.72 7.39
N GLU A 22 1.98 1.25 8.36
CA GLU A 22 3.19 0.62 8.88
C GLU A 22 3.18 0.70 10.41
N LYS A 23 3.26 -0.47 11.07
CA LYS A 23 3.26 -0.56 12.53
C LYS A 23 4.66 -0.37 13.10
N PHE A 24 5.70 -0.73 12.35
CA PHE A 24 7.10 -0.72 12.78
C PHE A 24 7.97 0.02 11.74
N PRO A 25 7.83 1.35 11.61
CA PRO A 25 8.56 2.09 10.60
C PRO A 25 10.07 1.97 10.79
N LEU A 26 10.78 1.72 9.69
CA LEU A 26 12.24 1.68 9.68
C LEU A 26 12.82 3.02 10.13
N THR A 27 13.99 2.96 10.74
CA THR A 27 14.82 4.16 10.90
C THR A 27 15.26 4.66 9.53
N ARG A 28 15.61 5.95 9.44
CA ARG A 28 16.13 6.52 8.19
C ARG A 28 17.38 5.79 7.71
N ASP A 29 18.24 5.38 8.65
CA ASP A 29 19.49 4.68 8.34
C ASP A 29 19.23 3.26 7.83
N ASP A 30 18.32 2.52 8.46
CA ASP A 30 17.92 1.19 7.99
C ASP A 30 17.25 1.25 6.61
N LEU A 31 16.41 2.27 6.38
CA LEU A 31 15.80 2.51 5.07
C LEU A 31 16.87 2.80 4.00
N ALA A 32 17.88 3.61 4.34
CA ALA A 32 18.99 3.92 3.45
C ALA A 32 19.82 2.67 3.12
N LEU A 33 20.11 1.83 4.11
CA LEU A 33 20.81 0.56 3.92
C LEU A 33 20.00 -0.39 3.05
N ALA A 34 18.70 -0.57 3.33
CA ALA A 34 17.84 -1.44 2.54
C ALA A 34 17.83 -1.04 1.07
N HIS A 35 17.67 0.25 0.76
CA HIS A 35 17.62 0.73 -0.63
C HIS A 35 18.90 0.48 -1.44
N GLN A 36 20.05 0.22 -0.81
CA GLN A 36 21.29 -0.10 -1.53
C GLN A 36 21.21 -1.40 -2.34
N HIS A 37 20.28 -2.30 -2.01
CA HIS A 37 20.06 -3.54 -2.76
C HIS A 37 19.44 -3.33 -4.14
N TRP A 38 18.89 -2.14 -4.43
CA TRP A 38 18.23 -1.82 -5.71
C TRP A 38 18.76 -0.49 -6.29
N PRO A 39 20.01 -0.44 -6.79
CA PRO A 39 20.61 0.77 -7.34
C PRO A 39 19.79 1.40 -8.47
N GLU A 40 19.05 0.59 -9.24
CA GLU A 40 18.14 1.04 -10.29
C GLU A 40 16.99 1.91 -9.77
N LEU A 41 16.66 1.81 -8.48
CA LEU A 41 15.61 2.61 -7.83
C LEU A 41 16.14 3.88 -7.13
N ALA A 42 17.46 4.11 -7.13
CA ALA A 42 18.10 5.19 -6.38
C ALA A 42 17.44 6.58 -6.55
N PRO A 43 17.07 7.04 -7.76
CA PRO A 43 16.45 8.36 -7.93
C PRO A 43 15.11 8.55 -7.21
N TRP A 44 14.37 7.47 -6.98
CA TRP A 44 13.11 7.50 -6.21
C TRP A 44 13.37 7.26 -4.72
N ALA A 45 14.28 6.35 -4.39
CA ALA A 45 14.71 6.05 -3.03
C ALA A 45 15.25 7.30 -2.31
N GLU A 46 16.09 8.09 -2.97
CA GLU A 46 16.65 9.34 -2.41
C GLU A 46 15.57 10.38 -2.11
N GLN A 47 14.56 10.52 -2.99
CA GLN A 47 13.43 11.43 -2.76
C GLN A 47 12.59 11.01 -1.54
N LEU A 48 12.38 9.70 -1.36
CA LEU A 48 11.68 9.15 -0.20
C LEU A 48 12.49 9.37 1.09
N GLN A 49 13.78 9.02 1.08
CA GLN A 49 14.68 9.16 2.23
C GLN A 49 14.83 10.63 2.68
N ALA A 50 14.79 11.59 1.74
CA ALA A 50 14.88 13.01 2.05
C ALA A 50 13.67 13.55 2.84
N GLN A 51 12.51 12.88 2.74
CA GLN A 51 11.27 13.27 3.41
C GLN A 51 10.80 12.22 4.43
N TRP A 52 11.61 11.22 4.76
CA TRP A 52 11.20 10.13 5.66
C TRP A 52 10.82 10.68 7.05
N PRO A 53 9.58 10.45 7.53
CA PRO A 53 9.08 11.09 8.73
C PRO A 53 9.68 10.47 10.01
N LEU A 54 9.58 11.21 11.11
CA LEU A 54 9.83 10.67 12.44
C LEU A 54 8.77 9.60 12.78
N PRO A 55 9.09 8.58 13.59
CA PRO A 55 8.18 7.50 13.95
C PRO A 55 7.13 7.94 14.98
N LEU A 56 6.34 8.96 14.64
CA LEU A 56 5.22 9.46 15.44
C LEU A 56 3.92 8.82 14.92
N PRO A 57 2.97 8.43 15.79
CA PRO A 57 1.70 7.86 15.33
C PRO A 57 0.89 8.80 14.44
N GLY A 58 0.10 8.22 13.53
CA GLY A 58 -0.82 8.96 12.66
C GLY A 58 -0.33 9.10 11.22
N CYS A 59 -0.92 10.04 10.48
CA CYS A 59 -0.70 10.21 9.05
C CYS A 59 0.41 11.22 8.73
N HIS A 60 1.38 10.79 7.93
CA HIS A 60 2.46 11.59 7.39
C HIS A 60 2.34 11.68 5.87
N ARG A 61 2.07 12.88 5.35
CA ARG A 61 1.96 13.10 3.91
C ARG A 61 3.28 13.58 3.32
N LEU A 62 3.78 12.84 2.34
CA LEU A 62 4.95 13.17 1.54
C LEU A 62 4.50 13.57 0.14
N LEU A 63 5.02 14.70 -0.36
CA LEU A 63 4.78 15.17 -1.72
C LEU A 63 6.05 14.93 -2.55
N LEU A 64 5.97 13.95 -3.43
CA LEU A 64 7.06 13.45 -4.27
C LEU A 64 6.83 13.87 -5.73
N ASP A 65 7.91 13.93 -6.53
CA ASP A 65 7.87 14.34 -7.93
C ASP A 65 7.05 15.64 -8.17
N ARG A 66 7.34 16.67 -7.36
CA ARG A 66 6.65 17.99 -7.41
C ARG A 66 5.13 17.87 -7.19
N GLY A 67 4.68 16.95 -6.34
CA GLY A 67 3.28 16.75 -5.98
C GLY A 67 2.49 15.88 -6.98
N ARG A 68 3.15 15.29 -7.97
CA ARG A 68 2.53 14.29 -8.84
C ARG A 68 2.31 12.95 -8.16
N VAL A 69 3.14 12.65 -7.16
CA VAL A 69 3.00 11.47 -6.30
C VAL A 69 2.76 11.96 -4.88
N THR A 70 1.61 11.60 -4.31
CA THR A 70 1.31 11.80 -2.90
C THR A 70 1.44 10.46 -2.19
N LEU A 71 2.22 10.42 -1.12
CA LEU A 71 2.34 9.24 -0.26
C LEU A 71 1.83 9.60 1.14
N ASP A 72 0.76 8.96 1.57
CA ASP A 72 0.27 9.02 2.95
C ASP A 72 0.75 7.77 3.70
N LEU A 73 1.68 7.96 4.63
CA LEU A 73 2.19 6.93 5.53
C LEU A 73 1.48 7.04 6.87
N TRP A 74 0.69 6.02 7.19
CA TRP A 74 0.02 5.90 8.47
C TRP A 74 0.84 5.02 9.41
N PHE A 75 1.36 5.60 10.48
CA PHE A 75 2.12 4.87 11.50
C PHE A 75 1.20 4.39 12.63
N GLY A 76 1.11 3.07 12.78
CA GLY A 76 0.29 2.38 13.78
C GLY A 76 -0.27 1.04 13.26
N ASP A 77 -1.12 0.40 14.07
CA ASP A 77 -1.76 -0.86 13.69
C ASP A 77 -2.86 -0.62 12.65
N ILE A 78 -2.76 -1.29 11.50
CA ILE A 78 -3.74 -1.16 10.42
C ILE A 78 -5.17 -1.52 10.88
N ASN A 79 -5.33 -2.50 11.78
CA ASN A 79 -6.65 -2.92 12.25
C ASN A 79 -7.35 -1.83 13.11
N GLU A 80 -6.57 -0.95 13.74
CA GLU A 80 -7.09 0.16 14.54
C GLU A 80 -7.27 1.42 13.68
N LEU A 81 -6.32 1.66 12.79
CA LEU A 81 -6.28 2.88 11.98
C LEU A 81 -7.34 2.89 10.88
N THR A 82 -7.72 1.73 10.32
CA THR A 82 -8.74 1.69 9.27
C THR A 82 -10.10 2.22 9.73
N ASP A 83 -10.40 2.11 11.03
CA ASP A 83 -11.65 2.61 11.62
C ASP A 83 -11.61 4.11 11.89
N GLN A 84 -10.41 4.70 11.93
CA GLN A 84 -10.18 6.15 12.10
C GLN A 84 -10.15 6.90 10.76
N LEU A 85 -10.12 6.17 9.63
CA LEU A 85 -10.13 6.78 8.31
C LEU A 85 -11.47 7.48 8.08
N ASP A 86 -11.37 8.73 7.61
CA ASP A 86 -12.52 9.55 7.28
C ASP A 86 -13.39 8.90 6.19
N ALA A 87 -14.71 9.06 6.31
CA ALA A 87 -15.68 8.50 5.38
C ALA A 87 -15.49 8.99 3.93
N THR A 88 -14.80 10.11 3.73
CA THR A 88 -14.40 10.64 2.41
C THR A 88 -13.47 9.70 1.64
N LEU A 89 -12.78 8.76 2.30
CA LEU A 89 -11.97 7.72 1.67
C LEU A 89 -12.77 6.47 1.25
N ASN A 90 -14.05 6.40 1.58
CA ASN A 90 -14.88 5.27 1.13
C ASN A 90 -14.99 5.28 -0.39
N GLN A 91 -14.84 4.10 -1.01
CA GLN A 91 -14.91 3.91 -2.45
C GLN A 91 -13.93 4.75 -3.29
N THR A 92 -12.78 5.12 -2.72
CA THR A 92 -11.75 5.89 -3.44
C THR A 92 -10.56 5.04 -3.89
N VAL A 93 -10.35 3.85 -3.31
CA VAL A 93 -9.18 3.01 -3.61
C VAL A 93 -9.41 2.22 -4.90
N ASP A 94 -8.55 2.44 -5.90
CA ASP A 94 -8.62 1.74 -7.19
C ASP A 94 -7.87 0.38 -7.18
N ALA A 95 -6.84 0.26 -6.34
CA ALA A 95 -6.05 -0.98 -6.22
C ALA A 95 -5.51 -1.17 -4.80
N TRP A 96 -5.56 -2.41 -4.31
CA TRP A 96 -5.01 -2.84 -3.03
C TRP A 96 -3.77 -3.70 -3.22
N PHE A 97 -2.69 -3.31 -2.56
CA PHE A 97 -1.55 -4.20 -2.28
C PHE A 97 -1.73 -4.74 -0.87
N LEU A 98 -2.29 -5.95 -0.76
CA LEU A 98 -2.41 -6.64 0.52
C LEU A 98 -1.11 -7.39 0.79
N ASP A 99 -0.16 -6.65 1.35
CA ASP A 99 1.20 -7.10 1.63
C ASP A 99 1.52 -6.98 3.12
N GLY A 100 2.51 -7.75 3.57
CA GLY A 100 2.90 -7.90 4.96
C GLY A 100 3.61 -9.23 5.19
N PHE A 101 3.92 -9.56 6.44
CA PHE A 101 4.46 -10.90 6.71
C PHE A 101 3.43 -11.98 6.40
N ALA A 102 3.93 -13.14 5.92
CA ALA A 102 3.09 -14.30 5.64
C ALA A 102 2.11 -14.55 6.80
N PRO A 103 0.85 -14.97 6.55
CA PRO A 103 -0.14 -15.08 7.62
C PRO A 103 0.27 -15.97 8.80
N ALA A 104 1.15 -16.95 8.59
CA ALA A 104 1.72 -17.76 9.67
C ALA A 104 2.71 -17.01 10.58
N LYS A 105 3.32 -15.92 10.10
CA LYS A 105 4.29 -15.09 10.82
C LYS A 105 3.67 -13.87 11.49
N ASN A 106 2.57 -13.35 10.94
CA ASN A 106 1.86 -12.20 11.51
C ASN A 106 0.34 -12.38 11.37
N PRO A 107 -0.27 -13.35 12.06
CA PRO A 107 -1.70 -13.64 11.92
C PRO A 107 -2.59 -12.46 12.31
N ASP A 108 -2.13 -11.63 13.24
CA ASP A 108 -2.89 -10.50 13.81
C ASP A 108 -3.24 -9.42 12.78
N MET A 109 -2.50 -9.33 11.68
CA MET A 109 -2.83 -8.43 10.57
C MET A 109 -4.02 -8.94 9.74
N TRP A 110 -4.15 -10.26 9.57
CA TRP A 110 -5.05 -10.85 8.56
C TRP A 110 -6.44 -11.11 9.14
N THR A 111 -7.16 -10.04 9.47
CA THR A 111 -8.44 -10.12 10.16
C THR A 111 -9.64 -9.87 9.23
N PRO A 112 -10.83 -10.38 9.57
CA PRO A 112 -12.08 -9.97 8.93
C PRO A 112 -12.30 -8.45 8.99
N ASN A 113 -11.87 -7.77 10.06
CA ASN A 113 -11.99 -6.32 10.19
C ASN A 113 -11.24 -5.61 9.05
N LEU A 114 -9.99 -6.01 8.82
CA LEU A 114 -9.18 -5.46 7.73
C LEU A 114 -9.84 -5.72 6.38
N PHE A 115 -10.28 -6.95 6.10
CA PHE A 115 -10.90 -7.27 4.81
C PHE A 115 -12.17 -6.45 4.54
N ASN A 116 -13.00 -6.24 5.57
CA ASN A 116 -14.20 -5.41 5.47
C ASN A 116 -13.84 -3.93 5.26
N ALA A 117 -12.82 -3.41 5.95
CA ALA A 117 -12.34 -2.05 5.75
C ALA A 117 -11.81 -1.87 4.31
N MET A 118 -11.06 -2.83 3.78
CA MET A 118 -10.58 -2.79 2.40
C MET A 118 -11.72 -2.75 1.39
N ALA A 119 -12.77 -3.56 1.61
CA ALA A 119 -13.96 -3.56 0.75
C ALA A 119 -14.74 -2.23 0.82
N ARG A 120 -14.88 -1.65 2.01
CA ARG A 120 -15.51 -0.33 2.22
C ARG A 120 -14.79 0.79 1.47
N LEU A 121 -13.46 0.77 1.47
CA LEU A 121 -12.60 1.79 0.85
C LEU A 121 -12.42 1.56 -0.67
N ALA A 122 -12.61 0.34 -1.15
CA ALA A 122 -12.49 -0.02 -2.56
C ALA A 122 -13.58 0.63 -3.42
N ARG A 123 -13.16 1.30 -4.51
CA ARG A 123 -14.07 1.75 -5.58
C ARG A 123 -14.75 0.53 -6.23
N PRO A 124 -15.98 0.64 -6.76
CA PRO A 124 -16.52 -0.38 -7.64
C PRO A 124 -15.54 -0.72 -8.79
N GLY A 125 -15.19 -2.00 -8.92
CA GLY A 125 -14.19 -2.47 -9.89
C GLY A 125 -12.74 -2.39 -9.43
N ALA A 126 -12.47 -1.99 -8.18
CA ALA A 126 -11.13 -1.98 -7.62
C ALA A 126 -10.52 -3.39 -7.61
N THR A 127 -9.20 -3.42 -7.75
CA THR A 127 -8.43 -4.66 -7.80
C THR A 127 -7.67 -4.91 -6.50
N LEU A 128 -7.32 -6.16 -6.24
CA LEU A 128 -6.53 -6.55 -5.08
C LEU A 128 -5.54 -7.63 -5.48
N ALA A 129 -4.29 -7.47 -5.04
CA ALA A 129 -3.26 -8.49 -5.17
C ALA A 129 -2.60 -8.77 -3.81
N THR A 130 -2.23 -10.04 -3.59
CA THR A 130 -1.48 -10.50 -2.41
C THR A 130 -0.59 -11.67 -2.80
N PHE A 131 0.55 -11.85 -2.10
CA PHE A 131 1.44 -12.99 -2.33
C PHE A 131 0.94 -14.29 -1.68
N THR A 132 0.03 -14.20 -0.71
CA THR A 132 -0.47 -15.38 0.03
C THR A 132 -1.66 -16.02 -0.66
N SER A 133 -1.69 -17.36 -0.64
CA SER A 133 -2.85 -18.15 -1.07
C SER A 133 -3.51 -18.88 0.11
N ALA A 134 -3.34 -18.39 1.34
CA ALA A 134 -3.91 -18.99 2.52
C ALA A 134 -5.45 -19.05 2.43
N GLY A 135 -6.02 -20.21 2.74
CA GLY A 135 -7.45 -20.46 2.52
C GLY A 135 -8.37 -19.53 3.31
N PHE A 136 -7.98 -19.14 4.52
CA PHE A 136 -8.78 -18.22 5.34
C PHE A 136 -8.74 -16.78 4.83
N VAL A 137 -7.60 -16.31 4.32
CA VAL A 137 -7.48 -14.98 3.69
C VAL A 137 -8.39 -14.92 2.46
N ARG A 138 -8.37 -15.96 1.62
CA ARG A 138 -9.26 -16.05 0.46
C ARG A 138 -10.74 -15.99 0.86
N ARG A 139 -11.15 -16.77 1.86
CA ARG A 139 -12.55 -16.78 2.33
C ARG A 139 -12.94 -15.43 2.95
N GLY A 140 -12.10 -14.84 3.78
CA GLY A 140 -12.37 -13.55 4.38
C GLY A 140 -12.52 -12.43 3.35
N LEU A 141 -11.68 -12.40 2.31
CA LEU A 141 -11.83 -11.46 1.19
C LEU A 141 -13.12 -11.70 0.39
N GLN A 142 -13.52 -12.96 0.19
CA GLN A 142 -14.79 -13.29 -0.47
C GLN A 142 -16.00 -12.84 0.36
N GLU A 143 -15.98 -13.10 1.66
CA GLU A 143 -17.02 -12.68 2.61
C GLU A 143 -17.14 -11.15 2.67
N ALA A 144 -16.03 -10.43 2.56
CA ALA A 144 -15.99 -8.97 2.46
C ALA A 144 -16.48 -8.41 1.11
N GLY A 145 -16.67 -9.26 0.09
CA GLY A 145 -17.24 -8.87 -1.22
C GLY A 145 -16.24 -8.81 -2.38
N PHE A 146 -14.99 -9.25 -2.21
CA PHE A 146 -14.04 -9.37 -3.33
C PHE A 146 -14.25 -10.67 -4.12
N TYR A 147 -14.27 -10.55 -5.45
CA TYR A 147 -14.26 -11.71 -6.35
C TYR A 147 -12.83 -12.13 -6.66
N HIS A 148 -12.49 -13.40 -6.38
CA HIS A 148 -11.14 -13.92 -6.57
C HIS A 148 -10.93 -14.59 -7.94
N ALA A 149 -9.76 -14.41 -8.53
CA ALA A 149 -9.21 -15.23 -9.60
C ALA A 149 -7.79 -15.66 -9.23
N LYS A 150 -7.47 -16.95 -9.34
CA LYS A 150 -6.13 -17.48 -9.03
C LYS A 150 -5.21 -17.30 -10.23
N THR A 151 -4.10 -16.60 -10.06
CA THR A 151 -3.03 -16.44 -11.05
C THR A 151 -1.78 -17.26 -10.69
N GLN A 152 -0.92 -17.55 -11.67
CA GLN A 152 0.32 -18.32 -11.44
C GLN A 152 1.27 -17.53 -10.53
N ARG A 153 1.92 -18.24 -9.60
CA ARG A 153 2.92 -17.67 -8.70
C ARG A 153 4.16 -17.27 -9.49
N LEU A 154 4.73 -16.10 -9.22
CA LEU A 154 6.04 -15.70 -9.75
C LEU A 154 7.06 -16.77 -9.36
N ARG A 155 7.74 -17.35 -10.36
CA ARG A 155 8.88 -18.24 -10.13
C ARG A 155 10.07 -17.34 -9.80
N THR A 156 10.46 -17.33 -8.53
CA THR A 156 11.74 -16.77 -8.07
C THR A 156 12.84 -17.80 -8.27
#